data_AF-A0A432JL69-F1
#
_entry.id   AF-A0A432JL69-F1
#
_cell.length_a   1.000
_cell.length_b   1.000
_cell.length_c   1.000
_cell.angle_alpha   90.00
_cell.angle_beta   90.00
_cell.angle_gamma   90.00
#
_symmetry.space_group_name_H-M   'P 1'
#
loop_
_entity.id
_entity.type
_entity.pdbx_description
1 polymer ?
#
loop_
_entity_poly.entity_id
_entity_poly.type
_entity_poly.pdbx_seq_one_letter_code
_entity_poly.pdbx_strand_id
1 'polypeptide(L)' 'TAAGRSVVLSTHHLDEARHCDQVLLLAGNLVADGRPDDVLRPELLRMAYGERVLGDHASHSHAQDLLVLDDHGHGSHG' A
#
# COMPACT_ATOMS: atom_id res chain seq x y z
N THR A 1 -9.19 -29.79 15.86
CA THR A 1 -9.41 -29.32 14.47
C THR A 1 -9.05 -27.84 14.43
N ALA A 2 -8.14 -27.41 13.57
CA ALA A 2 -7.87 -25.99 13.43
C ALA A 2 -9.01 -25.36 12.62
N ALA A 3 -9.84 -24.54 13.26
CA ALA A 3 -10.79 -23.71 12.54
C ALA A 3 -9.99 -22.67 11.72
N GLY A 4 -10.23 -22.62 10.41
CA GLY A 4 -9.72 -21.54 9.57
C GLY A 4 -10.20 -20.19 10.13
N ARG A 5 -9.33 -19.17 10.08
CA ARG A 5 -9.61 -17.83 10.57
C ARG A 5 -9.41 -16.86 9.42
N SER A 6 -10.31 -15.91 9.28
CA SER A 6 -10.14 -14.78 8.37
C SER A 6 -9.66 -13.58 9.17
N VAL A 7 -8.69 -12.85 8.63
CA VAL A 7 -8.10 -11.66 9.25
C VAL A 7 -8.26 -10.50 8.28
N VAL A 8 -8.73 -9.37 8.80
CA VAL A 8 -8.83 -8.11 8.06
C VAL A 8 -7.88 -7.13 8.70
N LEU A 9 -6.95 -6.60 7.90
CA LEU A 9 -5.99 -5.56 8.29
C LEU A 9 -6.29 -4.30 7.48
N SER A 10 -6.25 -3.14 8.14
CA SER A 10 -6.21 -1.84 7.47
C SER A 10 -4.83 -1.25 7.71
N THR A 11 -4.13 -0.92 6.64
CA THR A 11 -2.79 -0.35 6.68
C THR A 11 -2.65 0.70 5.58
N HIS A 12 -1.79 1.68 5.83
CA HIS A 12 -1.38 2.65 4.81
C HIS A 12 -0.01 2.27 4.20
N HIS A 13 0.65 1.23 4.72
CA HIS A 13 1.93 0.72 4.23
C HIS A 13 1.68 -0.31 3.12
N LEU A 14 2.17 -0.03 1.92
CA LEU A 14 1.97 -0.93 0.79
C LEU A 14 2.72 -2.26 0.95
N ASP A 15 3.85 -2.26 1.66
CA ASP A 15 4.61 -3.49 1.92
C ASP A 15 3.84 -4.46 2.82
N GLU A 16 3.10 -3.98 3.81
CA GLU A 16 2.20 -4.82 4.60
C GLU A 16 1.07 -5.38 3.73
N ALA A 17 0.46 -4.55 2.87
CA ALA A 17 -0.59 -4.97 1.95
C ALA A 17 -0.11 -6.01 0.93
N ARG A 18 1.17 -5.99 0.51
CA ARG A 18 1.76 -6.98 -0.39
C ARG A 18 1.80 -8.40 0.19
N HIS A 19 1.78 -8.53 1.51
CA HIS A 19 1.77 -9.83 2.19
C HIS A 19 0.36 -10.41 2.37
N CYS A 20 -0.70 -9.65 2.04
CA CYS A 20 -2.07 -10.12 2.15
C CYS A 20 -2.46 -11.00 0.94
N ASP A 21 -3.38 -11.94 1.17
CA ASP A 21 -3.95 -12.77 0.10
C ASP A 21 -4.84 -11.95 -0.85
N GLN A 22 -5.48 -10.89 -0.32
CA GLN A 22 -6.40 -10.01 -1.02
C GLN A 22 -6.26 -8.58 -0.48
N VAL A 23 -6.34 -7.59 -1.37
CA VAL A 23 -6.19 -6.16 -1.07
C VAL A 23 -7.42 -5.41 -1.55
N LEU A 24 -7.99 -4.61 -0.66
CA LEU A 24 -9.02 -3.63 -0.96
C LEU A 24 -8.38 -2.25 -0.95
N LEU A 25 -8.23 -1.63 -2.13
CA LEU A 25 -7.69 -0.27 -2.23
C LEU A 25 -8.81 0.74 -2.08
N LEU A 26 -8.68 1.65 -1.11
CA LEU A 26 -9.73 2.60 -0.74
C LEU A 26 -9.25 4.05 -0.87
N ALA A 27 -10.12 4.92 -1.38
CA ALA A 27 -9.90 6.37 -1.53
C ALA A 27 -11.19 7.16 -1.20
N GLY A 28 -11.80 6.88 -0.04
CA GLY A 28 -13.17 7.32 0.29
C GLY A 28 -14.26 6.48 -0.41
N ASN A 29 -13.90 5.74 -1.46
CA ASN A 29 -14.65 4.66 -2.08
C ASN A 29 -13.72 3.49 -2.42
N LEU A 30 -14.29 2.33 -2.75
CA LEU A 30 -13.54 1.21 -3.29
C LEU A 30 -12.97 1.59 -4.66
N VAL A 31 -11.65 1.50 -4.82
CA VAL A 31 -10.91 1.78 -6.06
C VAL A 31 -10.63 0.48 -6.80
N ALA A 32 -10.15 -0.53 -6.09
CA ALA A 32 -9.84 -1.85 -6.64
C ALA A 32 -9.91 -2.93 -5.56
N ASP A 33 -10.16 -4.16 -5.99
CA ASP A 33 -10.24 -5.37 -5.18
C ASP A 33 -9.59 -6.52 -5.95
N GLY A 34 -8.69 -7.27 -5.30
CA GLY A 34 -7.99 -8.39 -5.92
C GLY A 34 -6.71 -8.76 -5.19
N ARG A 35 -5.85 -9.51 -5.89
CA ARG A 35 -4.52 -9.85 -5.36
C ARG A 35 -3.65 -8.59 -5.31
N PRO A 36 -2.61 -8.57 -4.45
CA PRO A 36 -1.70 -7.44 -4.38
C PRO A 36 -1.11 -7.02 -5.73
N ASP A 37 -0.74 -7.98 -6.59
CA ASP A 37 -0.16 -7.71 -7.91
C ASP A 37 -1.14 -7.03 -8.89
N ASP A 38 -2.44 -7.27 -8.73
CA ASP A 38 -3.49 -6.67 -9.57
C ASP A 38 -3.89 -5.28 -9.07
N VAL A 39 -3.82 -5.07 -7.75
CA VAL A 39 -4.34 -3.88 -7.06
C VAL A 39 -3.27 -2.81 -6.82
N LEU A 40 -2.05 -3.20 -6.46
CA LEU A 40 -0.95 -2.28 -6.11
C LEU A 40 -0.19 -1.77 -7.34
N ARG A 41 -0.94 -1.45 -8.40
CA ARG A 41 -0.42 -0.93 -9.66
C ARG A 41 -0.26 0.58 -9.59
N PRO A 42 0.76 1.17 -10.24
CA PRO A 42 1.01 2.61 -10.20
C PRO A 42 -0.22 3.46 -10.56
N GLU A 43 -1.00 3.05 -11.57
CA GLU A 43 -2.21 3.75 -12.00
C GLU A 43 -3.27 3.82 -10.89
N LEU A 44 -3.48 2.71 -10.17
CA LEU A 44 -4.47 2.62 -9.10
C LEU A 44 -3.99 3.34 -7.84
N LEU A 45 -2.70 3.23 -7.53
CA LEU A 45 -2.09 3.94 -6.41
C LEU A 45 -2.15 5.45 -6.62
N ARG A 46 -1.98 5.96 -7.86
CA ARG A 46 -2.18 7.38 -8.19
C ARG A 46 -3.59 7.84 -7.87
N MET A 47 -4.60 7.02 -8.20
CA MET A 47 -5.99 7.34 -7.91
C MET A 47 -6.28 7.40 -6.40
N ALA A 48 -5.64 6.52 -5.61
CA ALA A 48 -5.91 6.41 -4.18
C ALA A 48 -5.12 7.40 -3.31
N TYR A 49 -3.83 7.61 -3.61
CA TYR A 49 -2.92 8.43 -2.80
C TYR A 49 -2.61 9.79 -3.43
N GLY A 50 -2.97 10.00 -4.70
CA GLY A 50 -2.66 11.21 -5.48
C GLY A 50 -1.22 11.26 -5.99
N GLU A 51 -0.94 12.21 -6.90
CA GLU A 51 0.38 12.38 -7.56
C GLU A 51 1.53 12.67 -6.59
N ARG A 52 1.23 13.19 -5.40
CA ARG A 52 2.26 13.66 -4.45
C ARG A 52 2.94 12.53 -3.68
N VAL A 53 2.32 11.36 -3.60
CA VAL A 53 2.80 10.20 -2.81
C VAL A 53 3.69 9.29 -3.65
N LEU A 54 3.65 9.37 -4.98
CA LEU A 54 4.38 8.46 -5.85
C LEU A 54 5.72 9.02 -6.37
N GLY A 55 6.02 10.29 -6.11
CA GLY A 55 7.30 10.93 -6.43
C GLY A 55 7.58 11.07 -7.93
N ASP A 56 8.00 12.25 -8.37
CA ASP A 56 8.63 12.43 -9.68
C ASP A 56 10.15 12.19 -9.50
N HIS A 57 10.60 10.96 -9.74
CA HIS A 57 12.00 10.56 -9.57
C HIS A 57 12.73 10.30 -10.90
N ALA A 58 12.51 11.18 -11.88
CA ALA A 58 13.25 11.15 -13.16
C ALA A 58 14.78 11.37 -13.05
N SER A 59 15.36 11.59 -11.87
CA SER A 59 16.79 11.95 -11.71
C SER A 59 17.65 11.07 -10.80
N HIS A 60 17.14 9.99 -10.19
CA HIS A 60 17.98 9.07 -9.41
C HIS A 60 17.59 7.60 -9.67
N SER A 61 18.49 6.84 -10.30
CA SER A 61 18.35 5.42 -10.59
C SER A 61 18.40 4.58 -9.31
N HIS A 62 17.24 4.37 -8.67
CA HIS A 62 17.03 3.27 -7.72
C HIS A 62 16.13 2.21 -8.35
N ALA A 63 16.39 0.94 -8.07
CA ALA A 63 15.74 -0.22 -8.69
C ALA A 63 14.25 -0.42 -8.30
N GLN A 64 13.66 0.48 -7.52
CA GLN A 64 12.29 0.40 -7.05
C GLN A 64 11.65 1.79 -7.14
N ASP A 65 10.77 1.95 -8.11
CA ASP A 65 10.21 3.23 -8.59
C ASP A 65 9.00 3.70 -7.75
N LEU A 66 9.05 3.44 -6.44
CA LEU A 66 7.97 3.77 -5.51
C LEU A 66 8.53 4.12 -4.13
N LEU A 67 8.62 5.41 -3.83
CA LEU A 67 8.89 5.87 -2.47
C LEU A 67 7.58 5.91 -1.69
N VAL A 68 7.23 4.79 -1.07
CA VAL A 68 6.24 4.77 0.00
C VAL A 68 6.86 5.52 1.17
N LEU A 69 6.35 6.72 1.46
CA LEU A 69 6.68 7.41 2.70
C LEU A 69 6.02 6.65 3.85
N ASP A 70 6.69 5.62 4.36
CA ASP A 70 6.37 5.01 5.64
C ASP A 70 6.65 6.06 6.71
N ASP A 71 5.59 6.74 7.16
CA ASP A 71 5.63 7.60 8.33
C ASP A 71 5.76 6.70 9.57
N HIS A 72 6.95 6.16 9.80
CA HIS A 72 7.29 5.47 11.04
C HIS A 72 7.45 6.49 12.18
N GLY A 73 6.35 7.12 12.58
CA GLY A 73 6.23 7.90 13.80
C GLY A 73 6.16 6.99 15.03
N HIS A 74 7.23 6.24 15.34
CA HIS A 74 7.38 5.64 16.67
C HIS A 74 7.77 6.75 17.67
N GLY A 75 6.75 7.40 18.23
CA GLY A 75 6.90 8.23 19.41
C GLY A 75 7.38 7.39 20.59
N SER A 76 8.69 7.33 20.79
CA SER A 76 9.29 6.99 22.08
C SER A 76 8.94 8.12 23.04
N HIS A 77 7.89 7.92 23.85
CA HIS A 77 7.68 8.68 25.06
C HIS A 77 8.07 7.78 26.24
N GLY A 78 9.24 8.10 26.82
CA GLY A 78 9.53 7.81 28.22
C GLY A 78 8.89 8.83 29.15
#